data_AF-A0AAV3M9S9-F1
#
_entry.id   AF-A0AAV3M9S9-F1
#
_cell.length_a   1.000
_cell.length_b   1.000
_cell.length_c   1.000
_cell.angle_alpha   90.00
_cell.angle_beta   90.00
_cell.angle_gamma   90.00
#
_symmetry.space_group_name_H-M   'P 1'
#
loop_
_entity.id
_entity.type
_entity.pdbx_description
1 polymer ?
#
loop_
_entity_poly.entity_id
_entity_poly.type
_entity_poly.pdbx_seq_one_letter_code
_entity_poly.pdbx_strand_id
1 'polypeptide(L)' 'MSANKIGRIANKNGLKTDEFGKFFLDKSAYSSKQVEAFRYNENGISALRHIIHGKEVA' A
#
# COMPACT_ATOMS: atom_id res chain seq x y z
N MET A 1 -6.33 -3.49 11.43
CA MET A 1 -4.88 -3.53 11.09
C MET A 1 -4.38 -2.11 10.85
N SER A 2 -3.18 -1.75 11.31
CA SER A 2 -2.61 -0.41 11.04
C SER A 2 -2.06 -0.34 9.60
N ALA A 3 -2.09 0.86 8.99
CA ALA A 3 -1.52 1.14 7.68
C ALA A 3 -0.04 0.70 7.57
N ASN A 4 0.73 0.80 8.66
CA ASN A 4 2.10 0.30 8.73
C ASN A 4 2.20 -1.22 8.52
N LYS A 5 1.29 -2.01 9.10
CA LYS A 5 1.26 -3.47 8.93
C LYS A 5 0.96 -3.83 7.48
N ILE A 6 -0.01 -3.14 6.87
CA ILE A 6 -0.38 -3.30 5.46
C ILE A 6 0.81 -2.97 4.55
N GLY A 7 1.48 -1.83 4.79
CA GLY A 7 2.65 -1.42 4.00
C GLY A 7 3.81 -2.42 4.08
N ARG A 8 4.04 -3.06 5.24
CA ARG A 8 5.06 -4.11 5.39
C ARG A 8 4.69 -5.39 4.65
N ILE A 9 3.42 -5.78 4.66
CA ILE A 9 2.93 -6.95 3.90
C ILE A 9 3.06 -6.69 2.40
N ALA A 10 2.64 -5.52 1.93
CA ALA A 10 2.77 -5.13 0.53
C ALA A 10 4.23 -5.12 0.07
N ASN A 11 5.14 -4.54 0.86
CA ASN A 11 6.58 -4.57 0.56
C ASN A 11 7.12 -6.01 0.48
N LYS A 12 6.76 -6.88 1.43
CA LYS A 12 7.21 -8.29 1.45
C LYS A 12 6.72 -9.12 0.27
N ASN A 13 5.54 -8.79 -0.27
CA ASN A 13 4.95 -9.50 -1.40
C ASN A 13 5.18 -8.77 -2.74
N GLY A 14 5.96 -7.69 -2.76
CA GLY A 14 6.24 -6.94 -3.99
C GLY A 14 5.04 -6.20 -4.58
N LEU A 15 4.05 -5.82 -3.77
CA LEU A 15 2.82 -5.17 -4.24
C LEU A 15 2.94 -3.65 -4.43
N LYS A 16 4.12 -3.06 -4.19
CA LYS A 16 4.36 -1.62 -4.40
C LYS A 16 4.93 -1.36 -5.79
N THR A 17 4.19 -1.76 -6.80
CA THR A 17 4.53 -1.56 -8.22
C THR A 17 3.47 -0.68 -8.87
N ASP A 18 3.81 -0.10 -10.03
CA ASP A 18 2.89 0.74 -10.81
C ASP A 18 1.58 -0.01 -11.20
N GLU A 19 1.66 -1.35 -11.31
CA GLU A 19 0.53 -2.23 -11.61
C GLU A 19 -0.52 -2.27 -10.48
N PHE A 20 -0.09 -2.16 -9.23
CA PHE A 20 -0.95 -2.27 -8.04
C PHE A 20 -1.26 -0.92 -7.38
N GLY A 21 -0.68 0.17 -7.88
CA GLY A 21 -0.87 1.49 -7.32
C GLY A 21 0.16 2.48 -7.83
N LYS A 22 0.12 3.70 -7.30
CA LYS A 22 1.08 4.76 -7.66
C LYS A 22 1.57 5.51 -6.43
N PHE A 23 2.77 6.05 -6.54
CA PHE A 23 3.32 6.99 -5.57
C PHE A 23 2.75 8.38 -5.84
N PHE A 24 2.18 9.00 -4.81
CA PHE A 24 1.68 10.36 -4.83
C PHE A 24 2.55 11.20 -3.90
N LEU A 25 2.92 12.39 -4.36
CA LEU A 25 3.60 13.37 -3.52
C LEU A 25 2.54 14.10 -2.70
N ASP A 26 2.44 13.74 -1.43
CA ASP A 26 1.60 14.46 -0.48
C ASP A 26 2.40 15.66 0.04
N LYS A 27 1.88 16.87 -0.21
CA LYS A 27 2.46 18.09 0.32
C LYS A 27 1.91 18.29 1.74
N SER A 28 2.81 18.37 2.71
CA SER A 28 2.39 18.70 4.07
C SER A 28 1.76 20.09 4.10
N ALA A 29 0.59 20.22 4.74
CA ALA A 29 -0.12 21.49 4.84
C ALA A 29 0.68 22.59 5.55
N TYR A 30 1.65 22.20 6.40
CA TYR A 30 2.41 23.11 7.26
C TYR A 30 3.91 23.20 6.93
N SER A 31 4.39 22.47 5.91
CA SER A 31 5.81 22.45 5.56
C SER A 31 6.01 22.17 4.08
N SER A 32 7.04 22.79 3.49
CA SER A 32 7.45 22.56 2.10
C SER A 32 7.95 21.14 1.82
N LYS A 33 8.04 20.29 2.85
CA LYS A 33 8.40 18.87 2.73
C LYS A 33 7.32 18.11 1.97
N GLN A 34 7.73 17.50 0.87
CA GLN A 34 6.91 16.54 0.13
C GLN A 34 7.23 15.14 0.64
N VAL A 35 6.20 14.35 0.90
CA VAL A 35 6.34 12.95 1.32
C VAL A 35 5.67 12.07 0.29
N GLU A 36 6.40 11.07 -0.18
CA GLU A 36 5.84 10.08 -1.10
C GLU A 36 4.93 9.12 -0.34
N ALA A 37 3.67 9.06 -0.74
CA ALA A 37 2.65 8.15 -0.22
C ALA A 37 2.19 7.21 -1.34
N PHE A 38 2.33 5.91 -1.13
CA PHE A 38 1.83 4.90 -2.07
C PHE A 38 0.32 4.72 -1.89
N ARG A 39 -0.46 4.87 -2.96
CA ARG A 39 -1.90 4.62 -3.01
C ARG A 39 -2.17 3.39 -3.86
N TYR A 40 -2.91 2.43 -3.30
CA TYR A 40 -3.30 1.21 -4.02
C TYR A 40 -4.46 1.50 -4.98
N ASN A 41 -4.41 0.91 -6.16
CA ASN A 41 -5.55 0.83 -7.08
C ASN A 41 -6.40 -0.42 -6.76
N GLU A 42 -7.46 -0.66 -7.53
CA GLU A 42 -8.36 -1.81 -7.33
C GLU A 42 -7.62 -3.16 -7.36
N ASN A 43 -6.64 -3.33 -8.25
CA ASN A 43 -5.81 -4.53 -8.33
C ASN A 43 -4.96 -4.71 -7.07
N GLY A 44 -4.31 -3.64 -6.59
CA GLY A 44 -3.52 -3.66 -5.37
C GLY A 44 -4.36 -3.96 -4.14
N ILE A 45 -5.58 -3.41 -4.04
CA ILE A 45 -6.51 -3.74 -2.97
C ILE A 45 -6.94 -5.21 -3.06
N SER A 46 -7.25 -5.71 -4.24
CA SER A 46 -7.62 -7.12 -4.45
C SER A 46 -6.49 -8.08 -4.05
N ALA A 47 -5.26 -7.83 -4.50
CA ALA A 47 -4.08 -8.62 -4.15
C ALA A 47 -3.80 -8.57 -2.64
N LEU A 48 -3.87 -7.38 -2.04
CA LEU A 48 -3.67 -7.21 -0.60
C LEU A 48 -4.76 -7.94 0.20
N ARG A 49 -6.01 -7.89 -0.24
CA ARG A 49 -7.12 -8.63 0.37
C ARG A 49 -6.90 -10.13 0.25
N HIS A 50 -6.43 -10.62 -0.90
CA HIS A 50 -6.10 -12.02 -1.11
C HIS A 50 -4.97 -12.49 -0.16
N ILE A 51 -3.93 -11.69 0.03
CA ILE A 51 -2.81 -12.03 0.92
C ILE A 51 -3.21 -11.97 2.41
N ILE A 52 -4.09 -11.05 2.78
CA ILE A 52 -4.52 -10.86 4.17
C ILE A 52 -5.61 -11.88 4.56
N HIS A 53 -6.64 -12.07 3.73
CA HIS A 53 -7.73 -13.02 4.00
C HIS A 53 -7.39 -14.45 3.57
N GLY A 54 -6.64 -14.64 2.49
CA GLY A 54 -6.21 -15.97 2.03
C GLY A 54 -5.16 -16.62 2.93
N LYS A 55 -4.73 -15.96 4.00
CA LYS A 55 -3.87 -16.53 5.04
C LYS A 55 -4.63 -17.15 6.22
N GLU A 56 -5.95 -17.04 6.28
CA GLU A 56 -6.79 -17.62 7.34
C GLU A 56 -7.80 -18.64 6.78
N VAL A 57 -7.31 -19.54 5.92
CA VAL A 57 -7.97 -20.81 5.65
C VAL A 57 -6.92 -21.93 5.71
N ALA A 58 -6.54 -22.28 6.94
CA ALA A 58 -5.89 -23.54 7.27
C ALA A 58 -6.54 -24.09 8.55
#